data_AF-B7K638-F1
#
_entry.id   AF-B7K638-F1
#
_cell.length_a   1.000
_cell.length_b   1.000
_cell.length_c   1.000
_cell.angle_alpha   90.00
_cell.angle_beta   90.00
_cell.angle_gamma   90.00
#
_symmetry.space_group_name_H-M   'P 1'
#
loop_
_entity.id
_entity.type
_entity.pdbx_description
1 polymer ?
#
loop_
_entity_poly.entity_id
_entity_poly.type
_entity_poly.pdbx_seq_one_letter_code
_entity_poly.pdbx_strand_id
1 'polypeptide(L)'
;MTTLNDTDNSLSLIVGVGASAGGLDAFSELLSHLPTDTGMGFVLVQHLSPGQESLLSELLARTTRMPVATAENGMTVEANHVYVIPPNAQMTIAEGQLQLAACDQLQGRIKTIDVFFESLAADQKNKAIALSGYADPRSIGASLEAGFQEYLSKPVDINELISSVSALSRRQ
;
A
#
# COMPACT_ATOMS: atom_id res chain seq x y z
N MET A 1 -9.57 32.77 24.89
CA MET A 1 -8.47 32.44 23.97
C MET A 1 -8.58 30.95 23.70
N THR A 2 -9.26 30.59 22.61
CA THR A 2 -9.42 29.20 22.19
C THR A 2 -8.17 28.82 21.41
N THR A 3 -7.36 27.93 21.94
CA THR A 3 -6.23 27.31 21.22
C THR A 3 -6.82 26.56 20.03
N LEU A 4 -6.49 27.02 18.83
CA LEU A 4 -6.82 26.36 17.58
C LEU A 4 -6.13 25.00 17.57
N ASN A 5 -6.91 23.95 17.30
CA ASN A 5 -6.49 22.57 17.21
C ASN A 5 -5.18 22.43 16.44
N ASP A 6 -4.16 21.87 17.09
CA ASP A 6 -3.10 21.16 16.39
C ASP A 6 -3.78 20.14 15.48
N THR A 7 -3.65 20.33 14.17
CA THR A 7 -4.02 19.29 13.21
C THR A 7 -2.91 18.27 13.33
N ASP A 8 -3.05 17.39 14.31
CA ASP A 8 -2.09 16.34 14.61
C ASP A 8 -1.88 15.54 13.32
N ASN A 9 -0.71 15.68 12.70
CA ASN A 9 -0.29 14.90 11.54
C ASN A 9 0.10 13.48 12.01
N SER A 10 -0.72 12.91 12.90
CA SER A 10 -0.50 11.58 13.44
C SER A 10 -0.96 10.56 12.41
N LEU A 11 -0.05 9.65 12.09
CA LEU A 11 -0.32 8.53 11.21
C LEU A 11 -1.45 7.69 11.80
N SER A 12 -2.62 7.77 11.17
CA SER A 12 -3.84 7.12 11.62
C SER A 12 -3.88 5.64 11.20
N LEU A 13 -3.25 5.34 10.05
CA LEU A 13 -3.20 4.00 9.47
C LEU A 13 -2.13 3.88 8.37
N ILE A 14 -1.55 2.68 8.21
CA ILE A 14 -0.78 2.27 7.03
C ILE A 14 -1.62 1.36 6.14
N VAL A 15 -1.81 1.78 4.89
CA VAL A 15 -2.57 1.07 3.87
C VAL A 15 -1.60 0.41 2.89
N GLY A 16 -1.50 -0.91 2.93
CA GLY A 16 -0.81 -1.70 1.91
C GLY A 16 -1.65 -1.79 0.63
N VAL A 17 -1.00 -1.81 -0.54
CA VAL A 17 -1.67 -1.82 -1.84
C VAL A 17 -0.81 -2.67 -2.82
N GLY A 18 -1.09 -3.97 -2.98
CA GLY A 18 -0.39 -4.96 -3.84
C GLY A 18 -0.95 -5.28 -5.27
N ALA A 19 -0.28 -4.90 -6.37
CA ALA A 19 -0.77 -5.09 -7.75
C ALA A 19 0.16 -5.97 -8.61
N SER A 20 -0.41 -6.60 -9.65
CA SER A 20 0.33 -7.40 -10.64
C SER A 20 0.18 -6.77 -12.05
N ALA A 21 -0.34 -7.45 -13.07
CA ALA A 21 -0.51 -6.84 -14.39
C ALA A 21 -1.46 -5.61 -14.37
N GLY A 22 -1.02 -4.49 -14.95
CA GLY A 22 -1.80 -3.25 -15.03
C GLY A 22 -1.96 -2.53 -13.68
N GLY A 23 -0.94 -2.60 -12.82
CA GLY A 23 -0.98 -1.92 -11.52
C GLY A 23 -0.80 -0.42 -11.60
N LEU A 24 -0.07 0.13 -12.58
CA LEU A 24 0.02 1.59 -12.78
C LEU A 24 -1.37 2.21 -12.92
N ASP A 25 -2.24 1.65 -13.77
CA ASP A 25 -3.60 2.16 -13.97
C ASP A 25 -4.42 2.07 -12.67
N ALA A 26 -4.33 0.93 -11.97
CA ALA A 26 -5.07 0.71 -10.73
C ALA A 26 -4.60 1.65 -9.61
N PHE A 27 -3.29 1.85 -9.45
CA PHE A 27 -2.74 2.80 -8.50
C PHE A 27 -3.09 4.24 -8.88
N SER A 28 -3.01 4.59 -10.16
CA SER A 28 -3.35 5.93 -10.65
C SER A 28 -4.81 6.26 -10.36
N GLU A 29 -5.72 5.33 -10.65
CA GLU A 29 -7.15 5.45 -10.39
C GLU A 29 -7.45 5.56 -8.90
N LEU A 30 -6.82 4.73 -8.06
CA LEU A 30 -6.91 4.84 -6.60
C LEU A 30 -6.49 6.24 -6.13
N LEU A 31 -5.28 6.66 -6.51
CA LEU A 31 -4.67 7.89 -6.02
C LEU A 31 -5.39 9.15 -6.54
N SER A 32 -6.00 9.11 -7.72
CA SER A 32 -6.74 10.27 -8.28
C SER A 32 -8.06 10.55 -7.56
N HIS A 33 -8.62 9.56 -6.85
CA HIS A 33 -9.89 9.68 -6.15
C HIS A 33 -9.72 9.86 -4.63
N LEU A 34 -8.54 9.59 -4.09
CA LEU A 34 -8.27 9.76 -2.67
C LEU A 34 -8.09 11.24 -2.29
N PRO A 35 -8.68 11.69 -1.16
CA PRO A 35 -8.25 12.92 -0.51
C PRO A 35 -6.75 12.90 -0.21
N THR A 36 -6.13 14.06 -0.09
CA THR A 36 -4.68 14.16 0.16
C THR A 36 -4.34 14.39 1.63
N ASP A 37 -5.36 14.43 2.49
CA ASP A 37 -5.32 14.74 3.92
C ASP A 37 -6.01 13.64 4.76
N THR A 38 -5.92 12.39 4.29
CA THR A 38 -6.53 11.21 4.92
C THR A 38 -5.98 10.86 6.30
N GLY A 39 -4.79 11.37 6.65
CA GLY A 39 -4.02 10.95 7.82
C GLY A 39 -3.36 9.56 7.68
N MET A 40 -3.48 8.92 6.50
CA MET A 40 -2.99 7.56 6.26
C MET A 40 -1.72 7.57 5.41
N GLY A 41 -0.84 6.61 5.62
CA GLY A 41 0.30 6.33 4.74
C GLY A 41 0.00 5.16 3.81
N PHE A 42 0.36 5.28 2.54
CA PHE A 42 0.07 4.27 1.51
C PHE A 42 1.36 3.59 1.05
N VAL A 43 1.37 2.25 1.02
CA VAL A 43 2.53 1.48 0.55
C VAL A 43 2.11 0.60 -0.62
N LEU A 44 2.56 1.00 -1.82
CA LEU A 44 2.24 0.37 -3.08
C LEU A 44 3.29 -0.69 -3.43
N VAL A 45 2.87 -1.94 -3.46
CA VAL A 45 3.69 -3.10 -3.80
C VAL A 45 3.29 -3.61 -5.17
N GLN A 46 4.23 -3.67 -6.10
CA GLN A 46 3.97 -4.11 -7.47
C GLN A 46 4.89 -5.30 -7.78
N HIS A 47 4.37 -6.30 -8.48
CA HIS A 47 5.23 -7.26 -9.17
C HIS A 47 5.95 -6.54 -10.32
N LEU A 48 7.20 -6.15 -10.10
CA LEU A 48 8.06 -5.49 -11.09
C LEU A 48 8.91 -6.54 -11.82
N SER A 49 9.04 -6.38 -13.14
CA SER A 49 9.98 -7.20 -13.92
C SER A 49 11.42 -6.77 -13.61
N PRO A 50 12.33 -7.71 -13.31
CA PRO A 50 13.73 -7.40 -13.05
C PRO A 50 14.45 -6.76 -14.24
N GLY A 51 15.35 -5.84 -13.92
CA GLY A 51 16.27 -5.23 -14.89
C GLY A 51 15.73 -3.99 -15.59
N GLN A 52 14.63 -3.40 -15.12
CA GLN A 52 14.17 -2.08 -15.57
C GLN A 52 14.08 -1.13 -14.37
N GLU A 53 14.54 0.10 -14.56
CA GLU A 53 14.21 1.19 -13.64
C GLU A 53 12.69 1.36 -13.63
N SER A 54 12.12 1.42 -12.43
CA SER A 54 10.68 1.61 -12.26
C SER A 54 10.41 3.10 -12.25
N LEU A 55 9.78 3.62 -13.31
CA LEU A 55 9.24 4.99 -13.35
C LEU A 55 7.90 5.10 -12.59
N LEU A 56 7.50 4.07 -11.85
CA LEU A 56 6.17 3.99 -11.25
C LEU A 56 5.93 5.11 -10.24
N SER A 57 6.90 5.43 -9.37
CA SER A 57 6.78 6.54 -8.42
C SER A 57 6.63 7.89 -9.12
N GLU A 58 7.43 8.15 -10.16
CA GLU A 58 7.34 9.39 -10.95
C GLU A 58 6.00 9.53 -11.69
N LEU A 59 5.49 8.44 -12.26
CA LEU A 59 4.21 8.43 -12.95
C LEU A 59 3.05 8.66 -11.97
N LEU A 60 3.08 8.03 -10.80
CA LEU A 60 2.06 8.20 -9.77
C LEU A 60 2.14 9.56 -9.07
N ALA A 61 3.31 10.19 -8.99
CA ALA A 61 3.45 11.56 -8.50
C ALA A 61 2.66 12.58 -9.35
N ARG A 62 2.28 12.21 -10.58
CA ARG A 62 1.45 13.06 -11.46
C ARG A 62 -0.05 12.89 -11.24
N THR A 63 -0.47 11.87 -10.48
CA THR A 63 -1.89 11.52 -10.31
C THR A 63 -2.46 11.95 -8.96
N THR A 64 -1.61 12.35 -8.01
CA THR A 64 -2.00 12.84 -6.68
C THR A 64 -1.14 14.01 -6.23
N ARG A 65 -1.58 14.75 -5.22
CA ARG A 65 -0.77 15.78 -4.54
C ARG A 65 -0.05 15.25 -3.29
N MET A 66 -0.36 14.03 -2.86
CA MET A 66 0.42 13.38 -1.81
C MET A 66 1.87 13.18 -2.29
N PRO A 67 2.89 13.37 -1.45
CA PRO A 67 4.26 13.04 -1.82
C PRO A 67 4.37 11.55 -2.15
N VAL A 68 4.94 11.26 -3.32
CA VAL A 68 5.19 9.89 -3.77
C VAL A 68 6.69 9.65 -3.79
N ALA A 69 7.15 8.64 -3.07
CA ALA A 69 8.55 8.26 -2.97
C ALA A 69 8.75 6.78 -3.30
N THR A 70 9.91 6.45 -3.87
CA THR A 70 10.38 5.07 -3.90
C THR A 70 10.82 4.70 -2.48
N ALA A 71 10.37 3.55 -1.98
CA ALA A 71 10.71 3.09 -0.64
C ALA A 71 12.21 2.79 -0.51
N GLU A 72 12.79 3.20 0.61
CA GLU A 72 14.17 2.88 1.00
C GLU A 72 14.17 2.16 2.35
N ASN A 73 15.26 1.42 2.60
CA ASN A 73 15.40 0.66 3.83
C ASN A 73 15.43 1.59 5.07
N GLY A 74 14.58 1.31 6.05
CA GLY A 74 14.44 2.08 7.28
C GLY A 74 13.54 3.31 7.16
N MET A 75 12.88 3.55 6.02
CA MET A 75 11.94 4.66 5.90
C MET A 75 10.73 4.45 6.80
N THR A 76 10.46 5.42 7.67
CA THR A 76 9.20 5.49 8.42
C THR A 76 8.06 5.87 7.47
N VAL A 77 6.94 5.15 7.56
CA VAL A 77 5.72 5.51 6.83
C VAL A 77 5.07 6.71 7.51
N GLU A 78 4.81 7.76 6.74
CA GLU A 78 4.20 9.01 7.22
C GLU A 78 2.76 9.17 6.72
N ALA A 79 1.97 9.95 7.46
CA ALA A 79 0.62 10.31 7.08
C ALA A 79 0.62 11.09 5.75
N ASN A 80 -0.35 10.85 4.90
CA ASN A 80 -0.54 11.53 3.62
C ASN A 80 0.60 11.34 2.60
N HIS A 81 1.35 10.24 2.74
CA HIS A 81 2.46 9.88 1.85
C HIS A 81 2.18 8.57 1.12
N VAL A 82 2.81 8.42 -0.05
CA VAL A 82 2.76 7.22 -0.87
C VAL A 82 4.18 6.68 -1.08
N TYR A 83 4.38 5.40 -0.78
CA TYR A 83 5.66 4.71 -0.91
C TYR A 83 5.53 3.60 -1.94
N VAL A 84 6.44 3.52 -2.89
CA VAL A 84 6.43 2.52 -3.97
C VAL A 84 7.61 1.58 -3.80
N ILE A 85 7.36 0.27 -3.84
CA ILE A 85 8.45 -0.71 -3.77
C ILE A 85 9.47 -0.51 -4.92
N PRO A 86 10.79 -0.49 -4.64
CA PRO A 86 11.80 -0.43 -5.70
C PRO A 86 11.89 -1.76 -6.48
N PRO A 87 12.44 -1.73 -7.71
CA PRO A 87 12.69 -2.95 -8.46
C PRO A 87 13.73 -3.83 -7.76
N ASN A 88 13.62 -5.16 -7.94
CA ASN A 88 14.55 -6.16 -7.41
C ASN A 88 14.66 -6.20 -5.86
N ALA A 89 13.68 -5.65 -5.15
CA ALA A 89 13.63 -5.69 -3.69
C ALA A 89 12.49 -6.59 -3.20
N GLN A 90 12.73 -7.25 -2.07
CA GLN A 90 11.69 -7.72 -1.18
C GLN A 90 11.48 -6.66 -0.11
N MET A 91 10.23 -6.36 0.23
CA MET A 91 9.90 -5.33 1.21
C MET A 91 8.99 -5.92 2.30
N THR A 92 9.31 -5.62 3.54
CA THR A 92 8.48 -5.88 4.73
C THR A 92 8.32 -4.59 5.53
N ILE A 93 7.54 -4.62 6.61
CA ILE A 93 7.41 -3.49 7.54
C ILE A 93 7.55 -3.98 8.98
N ALA A 94 8.17 -3.17 9.82
CA ALA A 94 8.27 -3.39 11.27
C ALA A 94 8.36 -2.04 11.98
N GLU A 95 7.60 -1.86 13.05
CA GLU A 95 7.47 -0.63 13.83
C GLU A 95 7.15 0.59 12.95
N GLY A 96 6.29 0.40 11.93
CA GLY A 96 5.96 1.44 10.94
C GLY A 96 7.10 1.80 9.97
N GLN A 97 8.22 1.07 9.98
CA GLN A 97 9.37 1.31 9.10
C GLN A 97 9.48 0.24 8.01
N LEU A 98 9.67 0.68 6.77
CA LEU A 98 9.87 -0.17 5.61
C LEU A 98 11.25 -0.82 5.66
N GLN A 99 11.29 -2.15 5.56
CA GLN A 99 12.51 -2.94 5.58
C GLN A 99 12.71 -3.57 4.20
N LEU A 100 13.84 -3.30 3.57
CA LEU A 100 14.13 -3.76 2.21
C LEU A 100 15.29 -4.76 2.23
N ALA A 101 15.09 -5.88 1.55
CA ALA A 101 16.09 -6.90 1.30
C ALA A 101 16.26 -7.14 -0.20
N ALA A 102 17.45 -7.59 -0.62
CA ALA A 102 17.67 -7.99 -2.01
C ALA A 102 16.79 -9.19 -2.37
N CYS A 103 16.09 -9.12 -3.51
CA CYS A 103 15.25 -10.20 -3.98
C CYS A 103 16.10 -11.25 -4.70
N ASP A 104 16.13 -12.48 -4.19
CA ASP A 104 16.76 -13.60 -4.90
C ASP A 104 15.87 -14.02 -6.09
N GLN A 105 16.43 -13.92 -7.29
CA GLN A 105 15.69 -13.87 -8.57
C GLN A 105 14.88 -15.14 -8.88
N LEU A 106 15.18 -16.26 -8.22
CA LEU A 106 14.60 -17.57 -8.47
C LEU A 106 13.35 -17.89 -7.63
N GLN A 107 13.17 -17.26 -6.46
CA GLN A 107 12.05 -17.53 -5.54
C GLN A 107 11.25 -16.28 -5.12
N GLY A 108 11.88 -15.09 -5.12
CA GLY A 108 11.30 -13.89 -4.51
C GLY A 108 10.17 -13.22 -5.29
N ARG A 109 10.05 -13.46 -6.61
CA ARG A 109 9.01 -12.83 -7.46
C ARG A 109 7.58 -13.25 -7.13
N ILE A 110 7.39 -14.46 -6.61
CA ILE A 110 6.05 -15.05 -6.47
C ILE A 110 5.36 -14.59 -5.18
N LYS A 111 6.10 -14.04 -4.22
CA LYS A 111 5.59 -13.74 -2.87
C LYS A 111 5.83 -12.31 -2.39
N THR A 112 6.28 -11.38 -3.23
CA THR A 112 6.65 -10.03 -2.74
C THR A 112 5.47 -9.29 -2.13
N ILE A 113 4.29 -9.40 -2.75
CA ILE A 113 3.05 -8.83 -2.21
C ILE A 113 2.66 -9.54 -0.91
N ASP A 114 2.59 -10.87 -0.94
CA ASP A 114 2.19 -11.69 0.21
C ASP A 114 3.10 -11.44 1.43
N VAL A 115 4.41 -11.41 1.24
CA VAL A 115 5.39 -11.18 2.31
C VAL A 115 5.24 -9.79 2.93
N PHE A 116 5.07 -8.75 2.11
CA PHE A 116 4.83 -7.41 2.63
C PHE A 116 3.55 -7.39 3.47
N PHE A 117 2.50 -8.01 2.94
CA PHE A 117 1.19 -8.09 3.54
C PHE A 117 1.15 -8.86 4.86
N GLU A 118 1.81 -10.01 4.95
CA GLU A 118 2.01 -10.75 6.20
C GLU A 118 2.72 -9.89 7.25
N SER A 119 3.79 -9.17 6.87
CA SER A 119 4.51 -8.30 7.79
C SER A 119 3.70 -7.09 8.25
N LEU A 120 2.90 -6.49 7.35
CA LEU A 120 2.03 -5.35 7.67
C LEU A 120 0.91 -5.74 8.63
N ALA A 121 0.31 -6.92 8.44
CA ALA A 121 -0.70 -7.44 9.36
C ALA A 121 -0.11 -7.68 10.76
N ALA A 122 1.09 -8.26 10.83
CA ALA A 122 1.80 -8.50 12.09
C ALA A 122 2.16 -7.19 12.82
N ASP A 123 2.61 -6.18 12.08
CA ASP A 123 3.05 -4.89 12.65
C ASP A 123 1.88 -4.03 13.14
N GLN A 124 0.90 -3.79 12.27
CA GLN A 124 -0.18 -2.83 12.52
C GLN A 124 -1.40 -3.44 13.22
N LYS A 125 -1.32 -4.72 13.64
CA LYS A 125 -2.37 -5.47 14.36
C LYS A 125 -3.75 -5.41 13.68
N ASN A 126 -3.74 -5.41 12.34
CA ASN A 126 -4.86 -5.38 11.38
C ASN A 126 -5.47 -4.01 11.08
N LYS A 127 -5.18 -3.48 9.88
CA LYS A 127 -6.05 -2.64 9.00
C LYS A 127 -5.42 -2.48 7.58
N ALA A 128 -4.88 -3.56 7.01
CA ALA A 128 -4.28 -3.56 5.67
C ALA A 128 -5.32 -3.83 4.57
N ILE A 129 -5.18 -3.18 3.41
CA ILE A 129 -6.04 -3.37 2.23
C ILE A 129 -5.29 -4.28 1.23
N ALA A 130 -5.97 -5.26 0.66
CA ALA A 130 -5.41 -6.15 -0.37
C ALA A 130 -6.02 -5.87 -1.75
N LEU A 131 -5.27 -6.16 -2.81
CA LEU A 131 -5.21 -5.29 -3.97
C LEU A 131 -5.19 -6.03 -5.31
N SER A 132 -5.34 -5.24 -6.38
CA SER A 132 -5.95 -5.63 -7.65
C SER A 132 -5.01 -6.46 -8.56
N GLY A 133 -5.51 -7.63 -8.95
CA GLY A 133 -5.03 -8.42 -10.08
C GLY A 133 -5.46 -9.88 -9.96
N TYR A 134 -6.23 -10.41 -10.94
CA TYR A 134 -6.75 -11.80 -11.05
C TYR A 134 -6.50 -12.70 -9.82
N ALA A 135 -7.05 -12.36 -8.65
CA ALA A 135 -6.86 -13.21 -7.49
C ALA A 135 -7.77 -14.41 -7.64
N ASP A 136 -7.18 -15.60 -7.54
CA ASP A 136 -7.99 -16.79 -7.35
C ASP A 136 -8.59 -16.79 -5.93
N PRO A 137 -9.78 -17.35 -5.72
CA PRO A 137 -10.45 -17.41 -4.41
C PRO A 137 -9.56 -17.86 -3.23
N ARG A 138 -8.54 -18.69 -3.48
CA ARG A 138 -7.57 -19.13 -2.46
C ARG A 138 -6.69 -17.99 -1.94
N SER A 139 -6.30 -17.05 -2.80
CA SER A 139 -5.53 -15.87 -2.41
C SER A 139 -6.36 -14.89 -1.59
N ILE A 140 -7.67 -14.79 -1.89
CA ILE A 140 -8.61 -13.98 -1.10
C ILE A 140 -8.76 -14.58 0.30
N GLY A 141 -8.97 -15.90 0.39
CA GLY A 141 -9.07 -16.61 1.67
C GLY A 141 -7.81 -16.45 2.53
N ALA A 142 -6.62 -16.66 1.94
CA ALA A 142 -5.35 -16.49 2.64
C ALA A 142 -5.14 -15.05 3.14
N SER A 143 -5.57 -14.05 2.37
CA SER A 143 -5.50 -12.65 2.79
C SER A 143 -6.42 -12.39 3.99
N LEU A 144 -7.68 -12.83 3.95
CA LEU A 144 -8.60 -12.64 5.07
C LEU A 144 -8.13 -13.37 6.34
N GLU A 145 -7.63 -14.61 6.21
CA GLU A 145 -7.05 -15.38 7.32
C GLU A 145 -5.78 -14.74 7.91
N ALA A 146 -4.99 -14.04 7.08
CA ALA A 146 -3.83 -13.27 7.52
C ALA A 146 -4.20 -11.97 8.25
N GLY A 147 -5.50 -11.65 8.39
CA GLY A 147 -5.98 -10.48 9.14
C GLY A 147 -6.29 -9.25 8.28
N PHE A 148 -6.31 -9.38 6.95
CA PHE A 148 -6.77 -8.31 6.06
C PHE A 148 -8.25 -8.04 6.29
N GLN A 149 -8.59 -6.75 6.39
CA GLN A 149 -9.96 -6.35 6.73
C GLN A 149 -10.83 -6.18 5.49
N GLU A 150 -10.24 -5.89 4.33
CA GLU A 150 -10.96 -5.62 3.08
C GLU A 150 -10.14 -6.10 1.88
N TYR A 151 -10.81 -6.68 0.88
CA TYR A 151 -10.22 -7.17 -0.37
C TYR A 151 -10.97 -6.57 -1.57
N LEU A 152 -10.26 -5.91 -2.49
CA LEU A 152 -10.85 -5.30 -3.69
C LEU A 152 -10.42 -6.01 -4.97
N SER A 153 -11.40 -6.53 -5.71
CA SER A 153 -11.18 -7.24 -6.99
C SER A 153 -11.26 -6.29 -8.20
N LYS A 154 -10.74 -6.69 -9.38
CA LYS A 154 -10.95 -5.92 -10.63
C LYS A 154 -12.32 -6.24 -11.26
N PRO A 155 -13.00 -5.26 -11.88
CA PRO A 155 -12.66 -3.82 -11.85
C PRO A 155 -12.83 -3.27 -10.42
N VAL A 156 -11.91 -2.41 -9.99
CA VAL A 156 -11.97 -1.83 -8.64
C VAL A 156 -13.19 -0.90 -8.60
N ASP A 157 -14.19 -1.22 -7.78
CA ASP A 157 -15.30 -0.30 -7.57
C ASP A 157 -14.82 0.84 -6.66
N ILE A 158 -14.78 2.06 -7.21
CA ILE A 158 -14.33 3.26 -6.52
C ILE A 158 -15.19 3.55 -5.27
N ASN A 159 -16.49 3.28 -5.30
CA ASN A 159 -17.35 3.52 -4.15
C ASN A 159 -17.11 2.48 -3.06
N GLU A 160 -16.88 1.23 -3.43
CA GLU A 160 -16.50 0.16 -2.51
C GLU A 160 -15.15 0.47 -1.85
N LEU A 161 -14.15 0.87 -2.64
CA LEU A 161 -12.85 1.31 -2.16
C LEU A 161 -12.95 2.48 -1.17
N ILE A 162 -13.66 3.55 -1.53
CA ILE A 162 -13.84 4.72 -0.66
C ILE A 162 -14.60 4.31 0.62
N SER A 163 -15.62 3.44 0.50
CA SER A 163 -16.39 2.93 1.63
C SER A 163 -15.53 2.10 2.58
N SER A 164 -14.73 1.17 2.05
CA SER A 164 -13.80 0.33 2.81
C SER A 164 -12.76 1.19 3.52
N VAL A 165 -12.09 2.11 2.80
CA VAL A 165 -11.14 3.06 3.40
C VAL A 165 -11.81 3.91 4.50
N SER A 166 -12.97 4.49 4.21
CA SER A 166 -13.70 5.34 5.18
C SER A 166 -14.22 4.55 6.39
N ALA A 167 -14.60 3.28 6.22
CA ALA A 167 -15.03 2.41 7.30
C ALA A 167 -13.85 2.06 8.22
N LEU A 168 -12.67 1.84 7.64
CA LEU A 168 -11.43 1.55 8.37
C LEU A 168 -10.96 2.76 9.19
N SER A 169 -11.06 3.98 8.62
CA SER A 169 -10.72 5.22 9.32
C SER A 169 -11.69 5.55 10.47
N ARG A 170 -12.98 5.16 10.37
CA ARG A 170 -14.01 5.44 11.41
C ARG A 170 -14.04 4.46 12.58
N ARG A 171 -13.38 3.31 12.48
CA ARG A 171 -13.27 2.30 13.55
C ARG A 171 -12.07 2.57 14.47
N GLN A 172 -11.80 3.84 14.80
CA GLN A 172 -10.80 4.26 15.77
C GLN A 172 -11.47 4.52 17.12
#